data_AF-A0A7G8X4D6-F1
#
_entry.id   AF-A0A7G8X4D6-F1
#
_cell.length_a   1.000
_cell.length_b   1.000
_cell.length_c   1.000
_cell.angle_alpha   90.00
_cell.angle_beta   90.00
_cell.angle_gamma   90.00
#
_symmetry.space_group_name_H-M   'P 1'
#
loop_
_entity.id
_entity.type
_entity.pdbx_description
1 polymer ?
#
loop_
_entity_poly.entity_id
_entity_poly.type
_entity_poly.pdbx_seq_one_letter_code
_entity_poly.pdbx_strand_id
1 'polypeptide(L)'
;METETVTDWLTKNKINDENINFIETVLTFTSSVKILVEKQDVINENLQSLFPSKKAMIKPDLTYQQFTQILKENDIEVNPVELLNKYRSQGVCVELCAELLTQV
;
A
#
# COMPACT_ATOMS: atom_id res chain seq x y z
N MET A 1 20.35 -1.40 -18.95
CA MET A 1 19.28 -2.24 -18.41
C MET A 1 18.20 -1.29 -17.95
N GLU A 2 17.02 -1.29 -18.58
CA GLU A 2 15.89 -0.55 -18.03
C GLU A 2 15.55 -1.18 -16.69
N THR A 3 15.64 -0.39 -15.62
CA THR A 3 15.15 -0.77 -14.30
C THR A 3 13.64 -0.88 -14.38
N GLU A 4 13.11 -2.10 -14.31
CA GLU A 4 11.67 -2.40 -14.21
C GLU A 4 11.05 -1.60 -13.06
N THR A 5 10.01 -0.82 -13.34
CA THR A 5 9.26 -0.09 -12.30
C THR A 5 8.40 -1.05 -11.47
N VAL A 6 7.98 -0.63 -10.28
CA VAL A 6 7.10 -1.45 -9.42
C VAL A 6 5.77 -1.72 -10.11
N THR A 7 5.25 -0.73 -10.85
CA THR A 7 4.07 -0.86 -11.71
C THR A 7 4.31 -1.90 -12.80
N ASP A 8 5.44 -1.86 -13.53
CA ASP A 8 5.76 -2.87 -14.55
C ASP A 8 5.82 -4.28 -13.95
N TRP A 9 6.43 -4.41 -12.78
CA TRP A 9 6.52 -5.67 -12.05
C TRP A 9 5.13 -6.17 -11.62
N LEU A 10 4.27 -5.30 -11.09
CA LEU A 10 2.90 -5.64 -10.69
C LEU A 10 2.05 -6.07 -11.89
N THR A 11 2.14 -5.34 -13.00
CA THR A 11 1.45 -5.67 -14.26
C THR A 11 1.90 -7.03 -14.80
N LYS A 12 3.20 -7.35 -14.74
CA LYS A 12 3.72 -8.69 -15.09
C LYS A 12 3.18 -9.80 -14.18
N ASN A 13 2.90 -9.48 -12.92
CA ASN A 13 2.24 -10.37 -11.96
C ASN A 13 0.70 -10.34 -12.06
N LYS A 14 0.15 -9.79 -13.16
CA LYS A 14 -1.29 -9.74 -13.45
C LYS A 14 -2.11 -8.96 -12.43
N ILE A 15 -1.48 -8.04 -11.70
CA ILE A 15 -2.19 -7.07 -10.87
C ILE A 15 -2.70 -5.96 -11.80
N ASN A 16 -4.00 -5.70 -11.76
CA ASN A 16 -4.63 -4.67 -12.60
C ASN A 16 -4.37 -3.25 -12.06
N ASP A 17 -4.58 -2.26 -12.92
CA ASP A 17 -4.30 -0.85 -12.59
C ASP A 17 -5.10 -0.34 -11.37
N GLU A 18 -6.35 -0.80 -11.18
CA GLU A 18 -7.16 -0.43 -10.01
C GLU A 18 -6.51 -0.91 -8.71
N ASN A 19 -6.02 -2.15 -8.69
CA ASN A 19 -5.33 -2.74 -7.54
C ASN A 19 -3.98 -2.07 -7.30
N ILE A 20 -3.23 -1.74 -8.35
CA ILE A 20 -1.96 -1.00 -8.23
C ILE A 20 -2.22 0.36 -7.59
N ASN A 21 -3.17 1.14 -8.13
CA ASN A 21 -3.54 2.45 -7.60
C ASN A 21 -4.03 2.36 -6.15
N PHE A 22 -4.78 1.31 -5.81
CA PHE A 22 -5.24 1.07 -4.44
C PHE A 22 -4.08 0.82 -3.48
N ILE A 23 -3.12 -0.04 -3.84
CA ILE A 23 -1.92 -0.32 -3.03
C ILE A 23 -1.14 0.98 -2.78
N GLU A 24 -0.89 1.76 -3.84
CA GLU A 24 -0.15 3.01 -3.77
C GLU A 24 -0.86 4.04 -2.89
N THR A 25 -2.19 4.10 -2.99
CA THR A 25 -3.01 4.98 -2.15
C THR A 25 -2.93 4.55 -0.70
N VAL A 26 -3.04 3.25 -0.38
CA VAL A 26 -2.92 2.74 0.99
C VAL A 26 -1.56 3.11 1.60
N LEU A 27 -0.46 2.91 0.88
CA LEU A 27 0.88 3.25 1.36
C LEU A 27 1.06 4.77 1.56
N THR A 28 0.59 5.57 0.60
CA THR A 28 0.69 7.03 0.64
C THR A 28 -0.15 7.61 1.77
N PHE A 29 -1.39 7.15 1.91
CA PHE A 29 -2.31 7.62 2.95
C PHE A 29 -1.84 7.19 4.34
N THR A 30 -1.33 5.97 4.50
CA THR A 30 -0.72 5.52 5.76
C THR A 30 0.47 6.41 6.13
N SER A 31 1.38 6.65 5.19
CA SER A 31 2.52 7.55 5.40
C SER A 31 2.06 8.97 5.80
N SER A 32 0.95 9.44 5.23
CA SER A 32 0.40 10.77 5.55
C SER A 32 -0.26 10.81 6.94
N VAL A 33 -1.06 9.82 7.29
CA VAL A 33 -1.78 9.73 8.59
C VAL A 33 -0.80 9.63 9.76
N LYS A 34 0.39 9.05 9.55
CA LYS A 34 1.45 9.03 10.57
C LYS A 34 1.89 10.43 11.02
N ILE A 35 1.82 11.40 10.12
CA ILE A 35 2.21 12.79 10.39
C ILE A 35 0.98 13.63 10.77
N LEU A 36 -0.16 13.37 10.14
CA LEU A 36 -1.40 14.14 10.27
C LEU A 36 -2.50 13.25 10.86
N VAL A 37 -2.31 12.80 12.10
CA VAL A 37 -3.23 11.86 12.77
C VAL A 37 -4.65 12.41 12.83
N GLU A 38 -4.81 13.73 13.02
CA GLU A 38 -6.09 14.42 13.04
C GLU A 38 -6.84 14.41 11.69
N LYS A 39 -6.18 14.00 10.61
CA LYS A 39 -6.78 13.84 9.27
C LYS A 39 -7.19 12.41 8.95
N GLN A 40 -7.03 11.47 9.88
CA GLN A 40 -7.32 10.06 9.65
C GLN A 40 -8.74 9.81 9.12
N ASP A 41 -9.76 10.45 9.70
CA ASP A 41 -11.16 10.24 9.28
C ASP A 41 -11.37 10.71 7.83
N VAL A 42 -10.92 11.93 7.51
CA VAL A 42 -10.99 12.49 6.15
C VAL A 42 -10.23 11.63 5.13
N ILE A 43 -9.07 11.09 5.53
CA ILE A 43 -8.28 10.21 4.66
C ILE A 43 -9.01 8.88 4.40
N ASN A 44 -9.67 8.31 5.41
CA ASN A 44 -10.46 7.09 5.24
C ASN A 44 -11.72 7.31 4.40
N GLU A 45 -12.42 8.44 4.59
CA GLU A 45 -13.55 8.85 3.73
C GLU A 45 -13.11 8.98 2.27
N ASN A 46 -11.98 9.64 2.03
CA ASN A 46 -11.41 9.77 0.68
C ASN A 46 -11.02 8.42 0.09
N LEU A 47 -10.42 7.52 0.88
CA LEU A 47 -10.07 6.18 0.41
C LEU A 47 -11.31 5.39 -0.03
N GLN A 48 -12.38 5.40 0.75
CA GLN A 48 -13.65 4.75 0.39
C GLN A 48 -14.31 5.38 -0.84
N SER A 49 -14.22 6.70 -0.99
CA SER A 49 -14.73 7.39 -2.17
C SER A 49 -13.97 7.02 -3.45
N LEU A 50 -12.63 6.92 -3.37
CA LEU A 50 -11.77 6.53 -4.49
C LEU A 50 -11.91 5.05 -4.86
N PHE A 51 -12.15 4.19 -3.86
CA PHE A 51 -12.17 2.74 -4.02
C PHE A 51 -13.39 2.12 -3.31
N PRO A 52 -14.62 2.35 -3.79
CA PRO A 52 -15.85 1.96 -3.09
C PRO A 52 -16.04 0.44 -2.98
N SER A 53 -15.38 -0.34 -3.86
CA SER A 53 -15.37 -1.80 -3.83
C SER A 53 -14.34 -2.38 -2.87
N LYS A 54 -13.40 -1.57 -2.36
CA LYS A 54 -12.25 -2.02 -1.58
C LYS A 54 -12.50 -1.91 -0.08
N LYS A 55 -11.90 -2.84 0.66
CA LYS A 55 -11.96 -2.95 2.12
C LYS A 55 -10.62 -2.58 2.71
N ALA A 56 -10.50 -1.36 3.20
CA ALA A 56 -9.34 -0.92 3.96
C ALA A 56 -9.72 0.19 4.93
N MET A 57 -8.97 0.25 6.02
CA MET A 57 -9.02 1.35 6.97
C MET A 57 -7.59 1.72 7.34
N ILE A 58 -7.20 2.93 6.99
CA ILE A 58 -5.88 3.49 7.27
C ILE A 58 -5.78 3.83 8.75
N LYS A 59 -4.68 3.41 9.35
CA LYS A 59 -4.30 3.70 10.73
C LYS A 59 -2.85 4.20 10.75
N PRO A 60 -2.50 5.14 11.65
CA PRO A 60 -1.11 5.62 11.78
C PRO A 60 -0.14 4.50 12.21
N ASP A 61 -0.62 3.51 12.94
CA ASP A 61 0.14 2.38 13.45
C ASP A 61 -0.07 1.11 12.61
N LEU A 62 -0.34 1.25 11.31
CA LEU A 62 -0.53 0.10 10.40
C LEU A 62 0.65 -0.87 10.51
N THR A 63 0.34 -2.11 10.87
CA THR A 63 1.32 -3.20 10.99
C THR A 63 1.44 -4.00 9.69
N TYR A 64 2.51 -4.78 9.56
CA TYR A 64 2.68 -5.71 8.43
C TYR A 64 1.48 -6.66 8.29
N GLN A 65 1.02 -7.24 9.41
CA GLN A 65 -0.11 -8.17 9.42
C GLN A 65 -1.40 -7.51 8.93
N GLN A 66 -1.66 -6.27 9.32
CA GLN A 66 -2.82 -5.52 8.83
C GLN A 66 -2.69 -5.17 7.35
N PHE A 67 -1.50 -4.80 6.88
CA PHE A 67 -1.26 -4.55 5.46
C PHE A 67 -1.49 -5.81 4.61
N THR A 68 -0.95 -6.95 5.03
CA THR A 68 -1.17 -8.22 4.32
C THR A 68 -2.64 -8.65 4.34
N GLN A 69 -3.34 -8.42 5.44
CA GLN A 69 -4.78 -8.64 5.53
C GLN A 69 -5.56 -7.74 4.56
N ILE A 70 -5.20 -6.46 4.42
CA ILE A 70 -5.80 -5.55 3.44
C ILE A 70 -5.63 -6.11 2.02
N LEU A 71 -4.44 -6.57 1.64
CA LEU A 71 -4.23 -7.17 0.31
C LEU A 71 -5.13 -8.39 0.09
N LYS A 72 -5.22 -9.27 1.10
CA LYS A 72 -6.04 -10.48 1.05
C LYS A 72 -7.53 -10.20 0.97
N GLU A 73 -8.05 -9.25 1.74
CA GLU A 73 -9.48 -8.91 1.76
C GLU A 73 -9.98 -8.25 0.46
N ASN A 74 -9.03 -7.81 -0.37
CA ASN A 74 -9.29 -7.16 -1.66
C ASN A 74 -8.90 -8.03 -2.86
N ASP A 75 -8.68 -9.33 -2.62
CA ASP A 75 -8.32 -10.32 -3.64
C ASP A 75 -7.06 -9.92 -4.45
N ILE A 76 -6.08 -9.32 -3.77
CA ILE A 76 -4.80 -8.91 -4.36
C ILE A 76 -3.76 -9.98 -4.05
N GLU A 77 -3.56 -10.88 -5.01
CA GLU A 77 -2.59 -11.98 -4.90
C GLU A 77 -1.17 -11.52 -5.26
N VAL A 78 -0.43 -11.01 -4.27
CA VAL A 78 0.96 -10.59 -4.42
C VAL A 78 1.77 -10.90 -3.15
N ASN A 79 3.06 -11.22 -3.30
CA ASN A 79 3.95 -11.39 -2.15
C ASN A 79 4.19 -10.02 -1.46
N PRO A 80 3.73 -9.81 -0.22
CA PRO A 80 3.81 -8.50 0.41
C PRO A 80 5.25 -8.08 0.75
N VAL A 81 6.15 -9.04 1.00
CA VAL A 81 7.57 -8.75 1.25
C VAL A 81 8.24 -8.25 -0.02
N GLU A 82 8.01 -8.92 -1.15
CA GLU A 82 8.55 -8.49 -2.45
C GLU A 82 7.98 -7.14 -2.88
N LEU A 83 6.67 -6.94 -2.69
CA LEU A 83 5.97 -5.69 -2.97
C LEU A 83 6.59 -4.51 -2.23
N LEU A 84 6.71 -4.62 -0.90
CA LEU A 84 7.27 -3.55 -0.06
C LEU A 84 8.74 -3.28 -0.40
N ASN A 85 9.52 -4.32 -0.69
CA ASN A 85 10.92 -4.15 -1.12
C ASN A 85 11.02 -3.44 -2.48
N LYS A 86 10.13 -3.75 -3.44
CA LYS A 86 10.07 -3.07 -4.74
C LYS A 86 9.77 -1.58 -4.57
N TYR A 87 8.72 -1.21 -3.85
CA TYR A 87 8.40 0.20 -3.56
C TYR A 87 9.54 0.92 -2.85
N ARG A 88 10.09 0.31 -1.79
CA ARG A 88 11.23 0.84 -1.04
C ARG A 88 12.44 1.08 -1.93
N SER A 89 12.79 0.13 -2.80
CA SER A 89 13.94 0.23 -3.71
C SER A 89 13.81 1.34 -4.75
N GLN A 90 12.59 1.78 -5.03
CA GLN A 90 12.27 2.85 -5.98
C GLN A 90 12.02 4.21 -5.30
N GLY A 91 12.30 4.32 -4.00
CA GLY A 91 12.17 5.57 -3.28
C GLY A 91 10.74 5.94 -2.88
N VAL A 92 9.78 5.01 -3.01
CA VAL A 92 8.36 5.26 -2.68
C VAL A 92 8.08 4.81 -1.25
N CYS A 93 7.55 5.73 -0.43
CA CYS A 93 7.18 5.48 0.97
C CYS A 93 8.26 4.71 1.76
N VAL A 94 9.54 5.08 1.57
CA VAL A 94 10.72 4.30 2.01
C VAL A 94 10.67 3.96 3.49
N GLU A 95 10.35 4.94 4.35
CA GLU A 95 10.29 4.77 5.79
C GLU A 95 9.17 3.81 6.19
N LEU A 96 7.95 4.03 5.70
CA LEU A 96 6.81 3.14 5.95
C LEU A 96 7.10 1.71 5.48
N CYS A 97 7.65 1.54 4.28
CA CYS A 97 7.99 0.22 3.76
C CYS A 97 9.03 -0.47 4.64
N ALA A 98 10.05 0.26 5.13
CA ALA A 98 11.05 -0.28 6.03
C ALA A 98 10.46 -0.70 7.38
N GLU A 99 9.56 0.10 7.95
CA GLU A 99 8.87 -0.23 9.21
C GLU A 99 7.98 -1.47 9.07
N LEU A 100 7.17 -1.54 8.02
CA LEU A 100 6.34 -2.71 7.73
C LEU A 100 7.20 -3.96 7.52
N LEU A 101 8.37 -3.84 6.89
CA LEU A 101 9.30 -4.96 6.71
C LEU A 101 10.03 -5.37 7.99
N THR A 102 10.15 -4.48 8.98
CA THR A 102 10.83 -4.79 10.25
C THR A 102 9.98 -5.67 11.18
N GLN A 103 8.67 -5.72 10.94
CA GLN A 103 7.69 -6.50 11.72
C GLN A 103 7.36 -7.87 11.09
N VAL A 104 8.16 -8.32 10.11
CA VAL A 104 8.01 -9.62 9.42
C VAL A 104 8.57 -10.76 10.24
#